data_AF-A0A1B6CLV8-F1
#
_entry.id   AF-A0A1B6CLV8-F1
#
_cell.length_a   1.000
_cell.length_b   1.000
_cell.length_c   1.000
_cell.angle_alpha   90.00
_cell.angle_beta   90.00
_cell.angle_gamma   90.00
#
_symmetry.space_group_name_H-M   'P 1'
#
loop_
_entity.id
_entity.type
_entity.pdbx_description
1 polymer ?
#
loop_
_entity_poly.entity_id
_entity_poly.type
_entity_poly.pdbx_seq_one_letter_code
_entity_poly.pdbx_strand_id
1 'polypeptide(L)'
;MVSISDDEDSNLPESIEKDKYYNLKAGIFLTSVAGVAAVGAFGAALISAKKQDPDYFNKGILHTRDLPDNGVQLALKALKWGTVYAVAGVGLFCISVWGLSGAKNMQEFRQSMGSLLPRIPKNNPPQGRTEFAGLTDLLTYLSTDYSNKKSTDQ
;
A
#
# COMPACT_ATOMS: atom_id res chain seq x y z
N MET A 1 7.59 -58.17 21.41
CA MET A 1 6.34 -57.67 22.01
C MET A 1 6.54 -56.16 22.11
N VAL A 2 6.20 -55.38 21.08
CA VAL A 2 4.84 -54.96 20.69
C VAL A 2 4.21 -54.04 21.74
N SER A 3 3.96 -52.81 21.28
CA SER A 3 2.96 -51.82 21.71
C SER A 3 3.32 -50.88 22.86
N ILE A 4 3.47 -49.57 22.59
CA ILE A 4 2.41 -48.51 22.39
C ILE A 4 2.02 -47.94 23.77
N SER A 5 1.86 -46.65 24.04
CA SER A 5 1.96 -45.37 23.34
C SER A 5 2.01 -44.32 24.45
N ASP A 6 2.63 -43.17 24.20
CA ASP A 6 2.07 -41.88 24.65
C ASP A 6 2.62 -40.82 23.69
N ASP A 7 1.81 -40.59 22.66
CA ASP A 7 1.84 -39.46 21.74
C ASP A 7 1.38 -38.20 22.49
N GLU A 8 2.23 -37.18 22.65
CA GLU A 8 1.79 -35.77 22.53
C GLU A 8 3.00 -34.80 22.49
N ASP A 9 2.92 -33.82 21.60
CA ASP A 9 3.67 -32.54 21.62
C ASP A 9 5.05 -32.45 20.94
N SER A 10 5.13 -32.61 19.60
CA SER A 10 6.27 -32.07 18.83
C SER A 10 5.97 -31.71 17.37
N ASN A 11 4.77 -31.18 17.07
CA ASN A 11 4.35 -30.81 15.70
C ASN A 11 4.26 -29.28 15.47
N LEU A 12 5.28 -28.49 15.85
CA LEU A 12 5.23 -27.03 15.67
C LEU A 12 6.52 -26.26 15.23
N PRO A 13 7.39 -26.82 14.37
CA PRO A 13 8.24 -25.91 13.57
C PRO A 13 8.17 -26.04 12.04
N GLU A 14 7.60 -27.10 11.46
CA GLU A 14 7.71 -27.32 9.99
C GLU A 14 6.74 -26.49 9.13
N SER A 15 5.52 -26.23 9.60
CA SER A 15 4.50 -25.47 8.83
C SER A 15 4.85 -23.99 8.70
N ILE A 16 5.31 -23.38 9.79
CA ILE A 16 5.69 -21.96 9.86
C ILE A 16 6.90 -21.63 8.95
N GLU A 17 7.80 -22.60 8.75
CA GLU A 17 8.98 -22.41 7.88
C GLU A 17 8.61 -22.45 6.40
N LYS A 18 7.71 -23.35 5.99
CA LYS A 18 7.19 -23.43 4.62
C LYS A 18 6.39 -22.19 4.24
N ASP A 19 5.57 -21.65 5.14
CA ASP A 19 4.79 -20.43 4.90
C ASP A 19 5.69 -19.20 4.69
N LYS A 20 6.74 -19.04 5.50
CA LYS A 20 7.72 -17.97 5.34
C LYS A 20 8.48 -18.10 4.02
N TYR A 21 8.83 -19.32 3.63
CA TYR A 21 9.51 -19.58 2.36
C TYR A 21 8.61 -19.27 1.16
N TYR A 22 7.33 -19.63 1.22
CA TYR A 22 6.33 -19.29 0.21
C TYR A 22 6.15 -17.77 0.10
N ASN A 23 5.98 -17.08 1.22
CA ASN A 23 5.83 -15.62 1.26
C ASN A 23 7.08 -14.90 0.76
N LEU A 24 8.28 -15.41 1.05
CA LEU A 24 9.53 -14.88 0.52
C LEU A 24 9.64 -15.06 -1.00
N LYS A 25 9.29 -16.25 -1.51
CA LYS A 25 9.20 -16.51 -2.97
C LYS A 25 8.20 -15.59 -3.64
N ALA A 26 7.02 -15.41 -3.05
CA ALA A 26 5.98 -14.52 -3.55
C ALA A 26 6.44 -13.05 -3.53
N GLY A 27 7.13 -12.61 -2.47
CA GLY A 27 7.66 -11.26 -2.35
C GLY A 27 8.74 -10.94 -3.38
N ILE A 28 9.68 -11.86 -3.62
CA ILE A 28 10.71 -11.71 -4.66
C ILE A 28 10.06 -11.66 -6.05
N PHE A 29 9.09 -12.54 -6.30
CA PHE A 29 8.35 -12.55 -7.57
C PHE A 29 7.61 -11.24 -7.81
N LEU A 30 6.85 -10.75 -6.83
CA LEU A 30 6.09 -9.50 -6.93
C LEU A 30 7.01 -8.30 -7.13
N THR A 31 8.13 -8.24 -6.40
CA THR A 31 9.10 -7.13 -6.52
C THR A 31 9.75 -7.13 -7.91
N SER A 32 10.06 -8.30 -8.46
CA SER A 32 10.60 -8.43 -9.82
C SER A 32 9.59 -7.95 -10.87
N VAL A 33 8.35 -8.42 -10.82
CA VAL A 33 7.29 -8.01 -11.74
C VAL A 33 7.00 -6.51 -11.61
N ALA A 34 6.90 -5.99 -10.40
CA ALA A 34 6.70 -4.57 -10.14
C ALA A 34 7.88 -3.71 -10.64
N GLY A 35 9.12 -4.19 -10.46
CA GLY A 35 10.32 -3.52 -10.97
C GLY A 35 10.32 -3.42 -12.50
N VAL A 36 10.02 -4.52 -13.18
CA VAL A 36 9.89 -4.53 -14.65
C VAL A 36 8.76 -3.62 -15.12
N ALA A 37 7.61 -3.63 -14.43
CA ALA A 37 6.47 -2.76 -14.74
C ALA A 37 6.82 -1.27 -14.54
N ALA A 38 7.51 -0.92 -13.46
CA ALA A 38 7.93 0.46 -13.20
C ALA A 38 8.90 0.98 -14.26
N VAL A 39 9.89 0.17 -14.65
CA VAL A 39 10.85 0.53 -15.71
C VAL A 39 10.13 0.65 -17.06
N GLY A 40 9.21 -0.26 -17.37
CA GLY A 40 8.41 -0.21 -18.59
C GLY A 40 7.51 1.02 -18.67
N ALA A 41 6.79 1.34 -17.59
CA ALA A 41 5.91 2.51 -17.52
C ALA A 41 6.69 3.82 -17.57
N PHE A 42 7.81 3.91 -16.85
CA PHE A 42 8.67 5.09 -16.86
C PHE A 42 9.35 5.27 -18.23
N GLY A 43 9.82 4.18 -18.86
CA GLY A 43 10.35 4.20 -20.21
C GLY A 43 9.33 4.65 -21.24
N ALA A 44 8.08 4.16 -21.15
CA ALA A 44 6.99 4.60 -22.01
C ALA A 44 6.68 6.10 -21.82
N ALA A 45 6.68 6.59 -20.57
CA ALA A 45 6.52 8.01 -20.26
C ALA A 45 7.65 8.87 -20.86
N LEU A 46 8.91 8.42 -20.77
CA LEU A 46 10.06 9.10 -21.37
C LEU A 46 9.99 9.14 -22.91
N ILE A 47 9.56 8.05 -23.55
CA ILE A 47 9.37 8.02 -25.01
C ILE A 47 8.23 8.97 -25.41
N SER A 48 7.14 9.00 -24.64
CA SER A 48 6.03 9.93 -24.87
C SER A 48 6.48 11.39 -24.75
N ALA A 49 7.26 11.71 -23.72
CA ALA A 49 7.86 13.03 -23.55
C ALA A 49 8.84 13.38 -24.68
N LYS A 50 9.65 12.41 -25.15
CA LYS A 50 10.55 12.59 -26.31
C LYS A 50 9.78 12.89 -27.61
N LYS A 51 8.59 12.31 -27.79
CA LYS A 51 7.75 12.57 -28.96
C LYS A 51 7.18 13.99 -28.96
N GLN A 52 6.92 14.55 -27.78
CA GLN A 52 6.43 15.93 -27.65
C GLN A 52 7.53 16.95 -27.92
N ASP A 53 8.74 16.75 -27.39
CA ASP A 53 9.87 17.68 -27.56
C ASP A 53 11.19 16.96 -27.94
N PRO A 54 11.42 16.64 -29.21
CA PRO A 54 12.60 15.88 -29.64
C PRO A 54 13.91 16.68 -29.51
N ASP A 55 13.90 17.98 -29.81
CA ASP A 55 15.12 18.82 -29.81
C ASP A 55 15.61 19.18 -28.39
N TYR A 56 14.69 19.46 -27.47
CA TYR A 56 15.02 19.78 -26.08
C TYR A 56 15.37 18.53 -25.27
N PHE A 57 14.76 17.38 -25.59
CA PHE A 57 15.05 16.11 -24.92
C PHE A 57 16.40 15.53 -25.34
N ASN A 58 16.78 15.62 -26.62
CA ASN A 58 18.12 15.20 -27.06
C ASN A 58 19.22 16.07 -26.44
N LYS A 59 18.98 17.37 -26.29
CA LYS A 59 19.90 18.26 -25.55
C LYS A 59 19.99 17.93 -24.07
N GLY A 60 18.92 17.40 -23.44
CA GLY A 60 18.91 16.99 -22.04
C GLY A 60 19.46 15.57 -21.76
N ILE A 61 19.50 14.68 -22.75
CA ILE A 61 20.05 13.31 -22.62
C ILE A 61 21.51 13.23 -23.07
N LEU A 62 21.89 13.94 -24.13
CA LEU A 62 23.27 14.01 -24.58
C LEU A 62 24.03 14.90 -23.61
N HIS A 63 25.08 14.38 -22.97
CA HIS A 63 26.01 15.07 -22.06
C HIS A 63 26.84 16.16 -22.77
N THR A 64 26.21 17.03 -23.57
CA THR A 64 26.89 18.18 -24.19
C THR A 64 27.16 19.20 -23.10
N ARG A 65 28.45 19.39 -22.82
CA ARG A 65 29.02 20.18 -21.73
C ARG A 65 28.89 21.69 -21.93
N ASP A 66 27.95 22.14 -22.77
CA ASP A 66 27.83 23.53 -23.23
C ASP A 66 26.34 23.97 -23.25
N LEU A 67 25.78 24.06 -22.03
CA LEU A 67 24.79 25.05 -21.55
C LEU A 67 23.49 25.24 -22.38
N PRO A 68 22.32 24.87 -21.81
CA PRO A 68 21.74 25.60 -20.67
C PRO A 68 21.46 24.65 -19.49
N ASP A 69 22.53 24.17 -18.84
CA ASP A 69 22.56 22.76 -18.43
C ASP A 69 22.78 22.52 -16.92
N ASN A 70 22.12 23.31 -16.07
CA ASN A 70 22.15 23.12 -14.61
C ASN A 70 20.77 22.83 -13.97
N GLY A 71 19.66 23.21 -14.61
CA GLY A 71 18.32 23.07 -14.00
C GLY A 71 17.76 21.65 -14.06
N VAL A 72 17.70 21.07 -15.27
CA VAL A 72 17.14 19.72 -15.48
C VAL A 72 18.01 18.65 -14.83
N GLN A 73 19.34 18.80 -14.86
CA GLN A 73 20.24 17.85 -14.21
C GLN A 73 20.17 17.93 -12.67
N LEU A 74 19.99 19.12 -12.09
CA LEU A 74 19.67 19.26 -10.65
C LEU A 74 18.33 18.63 -10.33
N ALA A 75 17.30 18.92 -11.12
CA ALA A 75 15.94 18.42 -10.90
C ALA A 75 15.88 16.90 -10.99
N LEU A 76 16.54 16.29 -11.97
CA LEU A 76 16.61 14.83 -12.12
C LEU A 76 17.37 14.18 -10.97
N LYS A 77 18.48 14.78 -10.51
CA LYS A 77 19.19 14.29 -9.31
C LYS A 77 18.33 14.44 -8.05
N ALA A 78 17.72 15.61 -7.84
CA ALA A 78 16.86 15.87 -6.70
C ALA A 78 15.62 14.95 -6.69
N LEU A 79 15.02 14.70 -7.86
CA LEU A 79 13.89 13.80 -8.03
C LEU A 79 14.31 12.33 -7.80
N LYS A 80 15.48 11.92 -8.30
CA LYS A 80 16.04 10.57 -8.09
C LYS A 80 16.31 10.32 -6.61
N TRP A 81 17.15 11.15 -5.99
CA TRP A 81 17.47 11.01 -4.56
C TRP A 81 16.22 11.21 -3.70
N GLY A 82 15.34 12.14 -4.05
CA GLY A 82 14.07 12.39 -3.35
C GLY A 82 13.13 11.18 -3.36
N THR A 83 12.98 10.51 -4.51
CA THR A 83 12.12 9.31 -4.61
C THR A 83 12.73 8.14 -3.82
N VAL A 84 14.06 7.98 -3.86
CA VAL A 84 14.77 6.97 -3.07
C VAL A 84 14.62 7.24 -1.56
N TYR A 85 14.82 8.48 -1.11
CA TYR A 85 14.62 8.85 0.29
C TYR A 85 13.17 8.76 0.74
N ALA A 86 12.20 9.05 -0.13
CA ALA A 86 10.79 8.90 0.20
C ALA A 86 10.42 7.43 0.41
N VAL A 87 10.81 6.54 -0.52
CA VAL A 87 10.52 5.11 -0.42
C VAL A 87 11.29 4.47 0.74
N ALA A 88 12.58 4.79 0.89
CA ALA A 88 13.39 4.29 2.00
C ALA A 88 12.93 4.85 3.35
N GLY A 89 12.59 6.14 3.42
CA GLY A 89 12.14 6.82 4.63
C GLY A 89 10.78 6.31 5.10
N VAL A 90 9.79 6.20 4.20
CA VAL A 90 8.48 5.63 4.53
C VAL A 90 8.60 4.14 4.86
N GLY A 91 9.46 3.40 4.15
CA GLY A 91 9.73 1.99 4.45
C GLY A 91 10.34 1.79 5.83
N LEU A 92 11.39 2.55 6.17
CA LEU A 92 12.03 2.51 7.48
C LEU A 92 11.09 3.03 8.57
N PHE A 93 10.29 4.07 8.29
CA PHE A 93 9.30 4.58 9.24
C PHE A 93 8.23 3.54 9.54
N CYS A 94 7.67 2.89 8.52
CA CYS A 94 6.71 1.80 8.70
C CYS A 94 7.32 0.62 9.48
N ILE A 95 8.56 0.22 9.16
CA ILE A 95 9.25 -0.85 9.92
C ILE A 95 9.55 -0.38 11.35
N SER A 96 9.88 0.89 11.58
CA SER A 96 10.13 1.42 12.92
C SER A 96 8.87 1.43 13.77
N VAL A 97 7.74 1.85 13.22
CA VAL A 97 6.43 1.80 13.86
C VAL A 97 6.01 0.34 14.07
N TRP A 98 6.28 -0.55 13.12
CA TRP A 98 6.05 -1.99 13.26
C TRP A 98 6.92 -2.60 14.38
N GLY A 99 8.19 -2.20 14.48
CA GLY A 99 9.15 -2.67 15.48
C GLY A 99 8.83 -2.17 16.89
N LEU A 100 8.41 -0.91 17.03
CA LEU A 100 7.94 -0.32 18.29
C LEU A 100 6.55 -0.84 18.69
N SER A 101 5.72 -1.23 17.72
CA SER A 101 4.39 -1.81 17.97
C SER A 101 4.43 -3.21 18.59
N GLY A 102 5.60 -3.85 18.72
CA GLY A 102 5.78 -5.16 19.36
C GLY A 102 5.11 -6.34 18.64
N ALA A 103 4.34 -6.09 17.59
CA ALA A 103 3.56 -7.08 16.89
C ALA A 103 4.42 -7.85 15.89
N LYS A 104 4.86 -9.04 16.30
CA LYS A 104 5.29 -10.07 15.33
C LYS A 104 4.09 -10.74 14.63
N ASN A 105 2.86 -10.45 15.07
CA ASN A 105 1.62 -10.98 14.50
C ASN A 105 0.51 -9.91 14.37
N MET A 106 -0.19 -9.91 13.23
CA MET A 106 -1.36 -9.06 12.94
C MET A 106 -2.47 -9.13 14.01
N GLN A 107 -2.56 -10.23 14.75
CA GLN A 107 -3.53 -10.43 15.83
C GLN A 107 -3.27 -9.54 17.05
N GLU A 108 -2.01 -9.38 17.46
CA GLU A 108 -1.64 -8.52 18.60
C GLU A 108 -1.81 -7.03 18.26
N PHE A 109 -1.48 -6.65 17.02
CA PHE A 109 -1.75 -5.29 16.52
C PHE A 109 -3.24 -4.98 16.52
N ARG A 110 -4.08 -5.91 16.04
CA ARG A 110 -5.54 -5.76 16.06
C ARG A 110 -6.08 -5.69 17.49
N GLN A 111 -5.55 -6.48 18.41
CA GLN A 111 -5.99 -6.49 19.81
C GLN A 111 -5.56 -5.22 20.55
N SER A 112 -4.33 -4.73 20.32
CA SER A 112 -3.80 -3.50 20.93
C SER A 112 -4.46 -2.24 20.35
N MET A 113 -4.69 -2.17 19.04
CA MET A 113 -5.50 -1.10 18.44
C MET A 113 -6.98 -1.19 18.83
N GLY A 114 -7.50 -2.41 19.00
CA GLY A 114 -8.86 -2.65 19.46
C GLY A 114 -9.11 -2.26 20.92
N SER A 115 -8.07 -2.24 21.76
CA SER A 115 -8.17 -1.80 23.16
C SER A 115 -7.88 -0.31 23.35
N LEU A 116 -7.07 0.30 22.47
CA LEU A 116 -6.80 1.74 22.42
C LEU A 116 -8.00 2.55 21.94
N LEU A 117 -8.86 1.98 21.10
CA LEU A 117 -10.07 2.63 20.63
C LEU A 117 -11.21 2.39 21.63
N PRO A 118 -11.85 3.43 22.19
CA PRO A 118 -13.03 3.26 23.01
C PRO A 118 -14.11 2.55 22.20
N ARG A 119 -14.57 1.41 22.69
CA ARG A 119 -15.57 0.57 22.02
C ARG A 119 -16.85 1.38 21.81
N ILE A 120 -17.10 1.77 20.56
CA ILE A 120 -18.32 2.49 20.18
C ILE A 120 -19.53 1.62 20.56
N PRO A 121 -20.46 2.12 21.40
CA PRO A 121 -21.66 1.37 21.73
C PRO A 121 -22.44 1.11 20.45
N LYS A 122 -22.81 -0.16 20.21
CA LYS A 122 -23.67 -0.53 19.09
C LYS A 122 -25.02 0.17 19.27
N ASN A 123 -25.37 1.04 18.32
CA ASN A 123 -26.66 1.70 18.27
C ASN A 123 -27.74 0.65 17.92
N ASN A 124 -28.54 0.27 18.92
CA ASN A 124 -29.74 -0.54 18.79
C ASN A 124 -30.93 0.35 19.16
N PRO A 125 -31.81 0.75 18.22
CA PRO A 125 -31.89 0.35 16.81
C PRO A 125 -30.89 1.10 15.90
N PRO A 126 -30.48 0.49 14.77
CA PRO A 126 -29.58 1.12 13.80
C PRO A 126 -30.24 2.35 13.17
N GLN A 127 -29.71 3.54 13.45
CA GLN A 127 -30.19 4.80 12.86
C GLN A 127 -29.76 5.01 11.38
N GLY A 128 -29.26 3.97 10.70
CA GLY A 128 -28.89 4.02 9.29
C GLY A 128 -28.78 2.64 8.66
N ARG A 129 -29.22 2.52 7.40
CA ARG A 129 -29.10 1.30 6.59
C ARG A 129 -27.64 1.12 6.17
N THR A 130 -26.99 0.03 6.59
CA THR A 130 -25.58 -0.27 6.21
C THR A 130 -25.46 -1.37 5.15
N GLU A 131 -26.58 -1.96 4.75
CA GLU A 131 -26.67 -2.92 3.65
C GLU A 131 -27.21 -2.22 2.40
N PHE A 132 -26.29 -1.63 1.63
CA PHE A 132 -26.60 -1.11 0.30
C PHE A 132 -26.29 -2.17 -0.73
N ALA A 133 -27.22 -2.44 -1.64
CA ALA A 133 -27.04 -3.39 -2.73
C ALA A 133 -25.96 -2.92 -3.75
N GLY A 134 -25.58 -1.64 -3.70
CA GLY A 134 -24.52 -1.05 -4.52
C GLY A 134 -24.50 0.48 -4.43
N LEU A 135 -23.63 1.12 -5.22
CA LEU A 135 -23.53 2.58 -5.29
C LEU A 135 -24.84 3.26 -5.70
N THR A 136 -25.62 2.64 -6.58
CA THR A 136 -26.95 3.15 -6.99
C THR A 136 -27.93 3.18 -5.82
N ASP A 137 -27.90 2.16 -4.96
CA ASP A 137 -28.77 2.06 -3.78
C ASP A 137 -28.34 3.09 -2.71
N LEU A 138 -27.03 3.29 -2.53
CA LEU A 138 -26.46 4.34 -1.67
C LEU A 138 -26.88 5.75 -2.15
N LEU A 139 -26.72 6.05 -3.44
CA LEU A 139 -27.05 7.37 -4.00
C LEU A 139 -28.56 7.64 -3.96
N THR A 140 -29.38 6.60 -4.14
CA THR A 140 -30.85 6.69 -4.00
C THR A 140 -31.23 6.97 -2.55
N TYR A 141 -30.57 6.30 -1.59
CA TYR A 141 -30.77 6.55 -0.17
C TYR A 141 -30.40 7.99 0.23
N LEU A 142 -29.21 8.47 -0.18
CA LEU A 142 -28.79 9.85 0.11
C LEU A 142 -29.69 10.89 -0.55
N SER A 143 -30.10 10.72 -1.81
CA SER A 143 -30.97 11.68 -2.47
C SER A 143 -32.36 11.76 -1.85
N THR A 144 -32.88 10.63 -1.35
CA THR A 144 -34.21 10.57 -0.74
C THR A 144 -34.19 11.07 0.71
N ASP A 145 -33.30 10.54 1.57
CA ASP A 145 -33.27 10.90 3.00
C ASP A 145 -32.72 12.32 3.26
N TYR A 146 -31.76 12.79 2.46
CA TYR A 146 -31.19 14.14 2.62
C TYR A 146 -32.13 15.25 2.10
N SER A 147 -32.97 14.93 1.11
CA SER A 147 -34.03 15.83 0.62
C SER A 147 -35.19 15.91 1.61
N ASN A 148 -35.61 14.77 2.18
CA ASN A 148 -36.77 14.69 3.08
C ASN A 148 -36.52 15.37 4.44
N LYS A 149 -35.28 15.32 4.98
CA LYS A 149 -34.93 16.06 6.20
C LYS A 149 -35.03 17.58 6.04
N LYS A 150 -34.71 18.13 4.87
CA LYS A 150 -34.78 19.58 4.62
C LYS A 150 -36.21 20.13 4.63
N SER A 151 -37.19 19.28 4.31
CA SER A 151 -38.61 19.64 4.23
C SER A 151 -39.34 19.56 5.57
N THR A 152 -38.75 18.89 6.57
CA THR A 152 -39.36 18.66 7.89
C THR A 152 -38.92 19.70 8.94
N ASP A 153 -37.91 20.52 8.62
CA ASP A 153 -37.41 21.63 9.46
C ASP A 153 -37.93 23.02 8.99
N GLN A 154 -39.09 23.05 8.31
CA GLN A 154 -39.89 24.27 8.09
C GLN A 154 -41.25 24.18 8.78
#